data_AF-A0AAN7KT45-F1
#
_entry.id   AF-A0AAN7KT45-F1
#
_cell.length_a   1.000
_cell.length_b   1.000
_cell.length_c   1.000
_cell.angle_alpha   90.00
_cell.angle_beta   90.00
_cell.angle_gamma   90.00
#
_symmetry.space_group_name_H-M   'P 1'
#
loop_
_entity.id
_entity.type
_entity.pdbx_description
1 polymer ?
#
loop_
_entity_poly.entity_id
_entity_poly.type
_entity_poly.pdbx_seq_one_letter_code
_entity_poly.pdbx_strand_id
1 'polypeptide(L)'
;MAVPPEKREMVNVEHCKGINGLDKVVLREVRGCSAEVYLYGGQVTSWKNVHGEELLFVSSKANFKPPNAIRGGIPICFPHVFSSPRFWSIDNDPPPLATSSTNKAFVDLILMHSEEDFKIWPYRCEFRLRVTLGPGGDLMLTSRILL
;
A
#
# COMPACT_ATOMS: atom_id res chain seq x y z
N MET A 1 42.76 -14.87 0.45
CA MET A 1 41.90 -13.90 1.17
C MET A 1 40.59 -13.79 0.43
N ALA A 2 39.48 -14.23 1.02
CA ALA A 2 38.16 -14.07 0.43
C ALA A 2 37.68 -12.62 0.65
N VAL A 3 37.22 -11.97 -0.41
CA VAL A 3 36.58 -10.66 -0.32
C VAL A 3 35.26 -10.84 0.44
N PRO A 4 35.00 -10.10 1.52
CA PRO A 4 33.75 -10.23 2.24
C PRO A 4 32.59 -9.83 1.32
N PRO A 5 31.43 -10.51 1.39
CA PRO A 5 30.29 -10.15 0.56
C PRO A 5 29.87 -8.71 0.86
N GLU A 6 29.76 -7.92 -0.21
CA GLU A 6 29.32 -6.54 -0.16
C GLU A 6 27.93 -6.49 0.50
N LYS A 7 27.82 -5.76 1.62
CA LYS A 7 26.53 -5.54 2.29
C LYS A 7 25.64 -4.77 1.33
N ARG A 8 24.74 -5.48 0.62
CA ARG A 8 23.68 -4.83 -0.17
C ARG A 8 22.89 -3.92 0.76
N GLU A 9 22.89 -2.63 0.44
CA GLU A 9 22.08 -1.65 1.12
C GLU A 9 20.60 -2.01 0.91
N MET A 10 19.86 -2.12 2.01
CA MET A 10 18.48 -2.57 1.96
C MET A 10 17.58 -1.38 1.61
N VAL A 11 16.82 -1.51 0.52
CA VAL A 11 15.79 -0.54 0.15
C VAL A 11 14.50 -0.87 0.91
N ASN A 12 14.12 0.01 1.85
CA ASN A 12 12.92 -0.18 2.67
C ASN A 12 11.60 -0.04 1.87
N VAL A 13 11.62 0.78 0.81
CA VAL A 13 10.45 1.10 -0.02
C VAL A 13 10.83 0.98 -1.48
N GLU A 14 10.28 -0.02 -2.15
CA GLU A 14 10.57 -0.34 -3.55
C GLU A 14 9.31 -0.14 -4.40
N HIS A 15 9.41 0.68 -5.45
CA HIS A 15 8.31 0.89 -6.40
C HIS A 15 8.55 0.01 -7.62
N CYS A 16 7.58 -0.83 -7.96
CA CYS A 16 7.74 -1.77 -9.08
C CYS A 16 6.39 -2.15 -9.71
N LYS A 17 6.47 -2.88 -10.82
CA LYS A 17 5.30 -3.46 -11.49
C LYS A 17 4.98 -4.82 -10.90
N GLY A 18 3.72 -5.01 -10.53
CA GLY A 18 3.16 -6.27 -10.05
C GLY A 18 2.53 -7.10 -11.18
N ILE A 19 1.58 -7.94 -10.79
CA ILE A 19 0.81 -8.80 -11.69
C ILE A 19 0.09 -7.91 -12.71
N ASN A 20 0.13 -8.33 -13.99
CA ASN A 20 -0.46 -7.60 -15.12
C ASN A 20 0.06 -6.16 -15.30
N GLY A 21 1.24 -5.83 -14.77
CA GLY A 21 1.85 -4.50 -14.94
C GLY A 21 1.21 -3.39 -14.10
N LEU A 22 0.38 -3.75 -13.11
CA LEU A 22 -0.15 -2.77 -12.15
C LEU A 22 0.96 -2.26 -11.23
N ASP A 23 0.92 -0.97 -10.91
CA ASP A 23 1.87 -0.37 -9.98
C ASP A 23 1.64 -0.87 -8.56
N LYS A 24 2.74 -1.23 -7.89
CA LYS A 24 2.76 -1.60 -6.49
C LYS A 24 3.99 -1.04 -5.77
N VAL A 25 3.89 -1.00 -4.46
CA VAL A 25 4.98 -0.69 -3.54
C VAL A 25 5.26 -1.93 -2.70
N VAL A 26 6.53 -2.28 -2.56
CA VAL A 26 7.00 -3.31 -1.65
C VAL A 26 7.71 -2.66 -0.48
N LEU A 27 7.18 -2.88 0.72
CA LEU A 27 7.79 -2.47 1.97
C LEU A 27 8.64 -3.61 2.52
N ARG A 28 9.86 -3.31 2.97
CA ARG A 28 10.80 -4.29 3.52
C ARG A 28 11.43 -3.78 4.81
N GLU A 29 11.53 -4.67 5.78
CA GLU A 29 12.22 -4.40 7.04
C GLU A 29 13.48 -5.27 7.20
N VAL A 30 14.42 -4.80 8.03
CA VAL A 30 15.79 -5.37 8.14
C VAL A 30 15.76 -6.84 8.57
N ARG A 31 14.73 -7.22 9.31
CA ARG A 31 14.54 -8.57 9.86
C ARG A 31 13.87 -9.53 8.88
N GLY A 32 13.58 -9.10 7.64
CA GLY A 32 13.02 -9.95 6.58
C GLY A 32 11.51 -9.86 6.41
N CYS A 33 10.79 -9.14 7.28
CA CYS A 33 9.37 -8.87 7.08
C CYS A 33 9.15 -8.05 5.80
N SER A 34 8.02 -8.27 5.13
CA SER A 34 7.66 -7.49 3.95
C SER A 34 6.15 -7.31 3.82
N ALA A 35 5.74 -6.28 3.07
CA ALA A 35 4.35 -6.08 2.66
C ALA A 35 4.28 -5.58 1.22
N GLU A 36 3.22 -5.93 0.51
CA GLU A 36 2.96 -5.43 -0.85
C GLU A 36 1.66 -4.63 -0.88
N VAL A 37 1.72 -3.43 -1.46
CA VAL A 37 0.59 -2.52 -1.60
C VAL A 37 0.40 -2.17 -3.06
N TYR A 38 -0.74 -2.55 -3.66
CA TYR A 38 -1.09 -2.13 -5.01
C TYR A 38 -1.70 -0.74 -5.00
N LEU A 39 -1.27 0.12 -5.93
CA LEU A 39 -1.89 1.43 -6.12
C LEU A 39 -3.32 1.30 -6.64
N TYR A 40 -3.63 0.22 -7.35
CA TYR A 40 -5.00 -0.15 -7.67
C TYR A 40 -5.74 -0.59 -6.40
N GLY A 41 -6.74 0.19 -6.00
CA GLY A 41 -7.52 0.01 -4.78
C GLY A 41 -6.82 0.44 -3.49
N GLY A 42 -5.55 0.89 -3.55
CA GLY A 42 -4.76 1.18 -2.35
C GLY A 42 -4.61 -0.03 -1.43
N GLN A 43 -4.63 -1.23 -2.04
CA GLN A 43 -4.92 -2.48 -1.36
C GLN A 43 -3.63 -3.21 -0.98
N VAL A 44 -3.52 -3.61 0.29
CA VAL A 44 -2.43 -4.50 0.73
C VAL A 44 -2.75 -5.92 0.29
N THR A 45 -1.85 -6.55 -0.47
CA THR A 45 -2.06 -7.89 -1.04
C THR A 45 -1.08 -8.94 -0.54
N SER A 46 -0.07 -8.56 0.23
CA SER A 46 0.85 -9.50 0.88
C SER A 46 1.38 -8.87 2.15
N TRP A 47 1.54 -9.68 3.18
CA TRP A 47 2.23 -9.33 4.42
C TRP A 47 2.91 -10.57 4.96
N LYS A 48 4.25 -10.55 4.97
CA LYS A 48 5.08 -11.68 5.37
C LYS A 48 5.83 -11.38 6.66
N ASN A 49 5.88 -12.37 7.53
CA ASN A 49 6.69 -12.31 8.75
C ASN A 49 8.18 -12.54 8.46
N VAL A 50 9.01 -12.57 9.51
CA VAL A 50 10.47 -12.80 9.42
C VAL A 50 10.85 -14.16 8.83
N HIS A 51 9.94 -15.13 8.84
CA HIS A 51 10.15 -16.47 8.26
C HIS A 51 9.69 -16.55 6.79
N GLY A 52 9.18 -15.46 6.23
CA GLY A 52 8.63 -15.42 4.87
C GLY A 52 7.23 -16.03 4.75
N GLU A 53 6.59 -16.38 5.87
CA GLU A 53 5.24 -16.92 5.90
C GLU A 53 4.23 -15.82 5.58
N GLU A 54 3.32 -16.11 4.67
CA GLU A 54 2.25 -15.18 4.27
C GLU A 54 1.16 -15.14 5.33
N LEU A 55 0.82 -13.93 5.78
CA LEU A 55 -0.17 -13.67 6.82
C LEU A 55 -1.52 -13.24 6.23
N LEU A 56 -1.56 -12.85 4.96
CA LEU A 56 -2.79 -12.47 4.26
C LEU A 56 -3.23 -13.52 3.25
N PHE A 57 -4.52 -13.84 3.25
CA PHE A 57 -5.10 -14.63 2.19
C PHE A 57 -5.37 -13.76 0.96
N VAL A 58 -4.77 -14.10 -0.18
CA VAL A 58 -5.19 -13.65 -1.50
C VAL A 58 -5.66 -14.86 -2.31
N SER A 59 -6.83 -14.74 -2.93
CA SER A 59 -7.41 -15.82 -3.72
C SER A 59 -6.49 -16.19 -4.88
N SER A 60 -6.26 -17.48 -5.11
CA SER A 60 -5.59 -17.97 -6.34
C SER A 60 -6.34 -17.60 -7.62
N LYS A 61 -7.62 -17.24 -7.51
CA LYS A 61 -8.45 -16.74 -8.61
C LYS A 61 -8.50 -15.21 -8.66
N ALA A 62 -7.74 -14.48 -7.84
CA ALA A 62 -7.79 -13.02 -7.82
C ALA A 62 -7.45 -12.45 -9.21
N ASN A 63 -8.29 -11.53 -9.69
CA ASN A 63 -8.09 -10.88 -10.96
C ASN A 63 -7.44 -9.51 -10.73
N PHE A 64 -6.14 -9.41 -10.97
CA PHE A 64 -5.38 -8.16 -10.90
C PHE A 64 -5.60 -7.34 -12.19
N LYS A 65 -6.86 -7.00 -12.47
CA LYS A 65 -7.24 -6.27 -13.68
C LYS A 65 -8.45 -5.37 -13.41
N PRO A 66 -8.33 -4.05 -13.61
CA PRO A 66 -9.47 -3.14 -13.59
C PRO A 66 -10.57 -3.56 -14.57
N PRO A 67 -11.84 -3.30 -14.25
CA PRO A 67 -12.34 -2.59 -13.07
C PRO A 67 -12.67 -3.51 -11.87
N ASN A 68 -12.25 -4.79 -11.90
CA ASN A 68 -12.64 -5.75 -10.86
C ASN A 68 -11.78 -5.60 -9.60
N ALA A 69 -12.37 -5.76 -8.41
CA ALA A 69 -11.62 -5.77 -7.16
C ALA A 69 -10.68 -6.99 -7.04
N ILE A 70 -9.51 -6.77 -6.44
CA ILE A 70 -8.58 -7.84 -6.07
C ILE A 70 -9.21 -8.63 -4.92
N ARG A 71 -9.33 -9.96 -5.05
CA ARG A 71 -9.96 -10.83 -4.05
C ARG A 71 -8.97 -11.27 -2.98
N GLY A 72 -9.11 -10.72 -1.76
CA GLY A 72 -8.29 -11.03 -0.59
C GLY A 72 -7.44 -9.85 -0.15
N GLY A 73 -6.46 -10.07 0.73
CA GLY A 73 -5.66 -9.00 1.32
C GLY A 73 -6.50 -8.06 2.18
N ILE A 74 -6.16 -6.76 2.21
CA ILE A 74 -6.87 -5.73 2.98
C ILE A 74 -7.49 -4.73 2.01
N PRO A 75 -8.75 -4.94 1.58
CA PRO A 75 -9.44 -4.03 0.66
C PRO A 75 -9.78 -2.70 1.36
N ILE A 76 -9.66 -1.60 0.63
CA ILE A 76 -10.06 -0.26 1.10
C ILE A 76 -11.42 0.09 0.51
N CYS A 77 -12.46 0.08 1.35
CA CYS A 77 -13.85 0.32 0.95
C CYS A 77 -14.28 1.77 1.21
N PHE A 78 -13.54 2.75 0.69
CA PHE A 78 -13.88 4.16 0.86
C PHE A 78 -13.58 5.01 -0.39
N PRO A 79 -14.48 5.94 -0.74
CA PRO A 79 -15.86 6.07 -0.25
C PRO A 79 -16.75 4.92 -0.78
N HIS A 80 -17.74 4.47 0.00
CA HIS A 80 -18.55 3.30 -0.34
C HIS A 80 -19.35 3.45 -1.65
N VAL A 81 -19.51 4.69 -2.13
CA VAL A 81 -20.35 5.02 -3.29
C VAL A 81 -19.74 4.56 -4.60
N PHE A 82 -18.45 4.21 -4.61
CA PHE A 82 -17.80 3.68 -5.80
C PHE A 82 -18.07 2.19 -5.96
N SER A 83 -18.59 1.81 -7.12
CA SER A 83 -18.86 0.41 -7.51
C SER A 83 -17.59 -0.37 -7.91
N SER A 84 -16.45 0.32 -8.05
CA SER A 84 -15.17 -0.28 -8.43
C SER A 84 -13.99 0.38 -7.70
N PRO A 85 -12.89 -0.36 -7.47
CA PRO A 85 -11.69 0.22 -6.87
C PRO A 85 -11.10 1.32 -7.75
N ARG A 86 -10.55 2.34 -7.12
CA ARG A 86 -9.89 3.46 -7.79
C ARG A 86 -8.38 3.30 -7.74
N PHE A 87 -7.69 3.97 -8.65
CA PHE A 87 -6.24 4.09 -8.59
C PHE A 87 -5.86 5.19 -7.60
N TRP A 88 -4.99 4.83 -6.66
CA TRP A 88 -4.38 5.73 -5.71
C TRP A 88 -3.04 6.22 -6.25
N SER A 89 -2.63 7.40 -5.82
CA SER A 89 -1.31 7.96 -6.12
C SER A 89 -0.44 7.93 -4.87
N ILE A 90 0.89 7.87 -5.06
CA ILE A 90 1.82 8.08 -3.95
C ILE A 90 1.83 9.56 -3.58
N ASP A 91 1.70 9.81 -2.29
CA ASP A 91 1.68 11.14 -1.70
C ASP A 91 3.08 11.47 -1.16
N ASN A 92 3.83 12.27 -1.93
CA ASN A 92 5.22 12.61 -1.60
C ASN A 92 5.34 13.73 -0.56
N ASP A 93 4.26 14.45 -0.29
CA ASP A 93 4.21 15.55 0.68
C ASP A 93 2.99 15.39 1.62
N PRO A 94 2.98 14.31 2.43
CA PRO A 94 1.88 14.06 3.34
C PRO A 94 1.96 15.03 4.54
N PRO A 95 0.81 15.55 5.02
CA PRO A 95 0.77 16.30 6.27
C PRO A 95 1.39 15.49 7.41
N PRO A 96 2.03 16.15 8.40
CA PRO A 96 2.62 15.47 9.54
C PRO A 96 1.62 14.53 10.23
N LEU A 97 2.06 13.31 10.54
CA LEU A 97 1.30 12.43 11.42
C LEU A 97 1.61 12.78 12.88
N ALA A 98 0.60 12.69 13.75
CA ALA A 98 0.76 12.92 15.18
C ALA A 98 1.74 11.93 15.85
N THR A 99 2.00 10.78 15.21
CA THR A 99 2.97 9.78 15.65
C THR A 99 4.29 9.97 14.91
N SER A 100 5.32 10.43 15.64
CA SER A 100 6.69 10.48 15.14
C SER A 100 7.31 9.07 15.13
N SER A 101 6.87 8.21 14.22
CA SER A 101 7.50 6.90 14.05
C SER A 101 8.80 7.05 13.24
N THR A 102 9.89 6.46 13.71
CA THR A 102 11.17 6.38 12.96
C THR A 102 11.16 5.28 11.90
N ASN A 103 9.99 4.71 11.60
CA ASN A 103 9.84 3.62 10.65
C ASN A 103 10.26 4.10 9.26
N LYS A 104 11.08 3.30 8.58
CA LYS A 104 11.59 3.62 7.23
C LYS A 104 10.80 2.92 6.13
N ALA A 105 10.08 1.85 6.47
CA ALA A 105 9.27 1.07 5.54
C ALA A 105 7.80 1.52 5.60
N PHE A 106 7.49 2.66 4.99
CA PHE A 106 6.11 3.13 4.83
C PHE A 106 5.87 3.74 3.45
N VAL A 107 4.60 3.83 3.07
CA VAL A 107 4.14 4.59 1.90
C VAL A 107 2.88 5.36 2.26
N ASP A 108 2.84 6.63 1.86
CA ASP A 108 1.62 7.42 1.87
C ASP A 108 0.95 7.36 0.50
N LEU A 109 -0.34 7.07 0.52
CA LEU A 109 -1.20 7.03 -0.65
C LEU A 109 -2.28 8.10 -0.51
N ILE A 110 -2.61 8.74 -1.63
CA ILE A 110 -3.72 9.69 -1.74
C ILE A 110 -4.67 9.25 -2.85
N LEU A 111 -5.95 9.22 -2.51
CA LEU A 111 -7.04 9.06 -3.45
C LEU A 111 -7.60 10.43 -3.78
N MET A 112 -7.37 10.86 -5.03
CA MET A 112 -7.90 12.10 -5.58
C MET A 112 -9.20 11.81 -6.33
N HIS A 113 -10.18 12.70 -6.17
CA HIS A 113 -11.44 12.63 -6.91
C HIS A 113 -11.22 13.11 -8.36
N SER A 114 -11.77 12.39 -9.34
CA SER A 114 -11.85 12.87 -10.73
C SER A 114 -13.04 13.81 -10.91
N GLU A 115 -13.08 14.57 -12.01
CA GLU A 115 -14.21 15.46 -12.32
C GLU A 115 -15.54 14.71 -12.44
N GLU A 116 -15.48 13.43 -12.85
CA GLU A 116 -16.65 12.55 -12.96
C GLU A 116 -17.23 12.18 -11.60
N ASP A 117 -16.38 12.15 -10.55
CA ASP A 117 -16.80 11.79 -9.20
C ASP A 117 -17.72 12.85 -8.58
N PHE A 118 -17.61 14.13 -8.99
CA PHE A 118 -18.50 15.21 -8.52
C PHE A 118 -19.96 15.00 -8.91
N LYS A 119 -20.25 14.18 -9.91
CA LYS A 119 -21.63 13.84 -10.31
C LYS A 119 -22.31 12.91 -9.30
N ILE A 120 -21.53 12.10 -8.59
CA ILE A 120 -22.00 11.05 -7.68
C ILE A 120 -21.73 11.47 -6.21
N TRP A 121 -20.73 12.32 -5.99
CA TRP A 121 -20.31 12.77 -4.67
C TRP A 121 -19.92 14.26 -4.71
N PRO A 122 -20.76 15.17 -4.19
CA PRO A 122 -20.55 16.62 -4.33
C PRO A 122 -19.49 17.19 -3.38
N TYR A 123 -18.94 16.40 -2.46
CA TYR A 123 -17.94 16.86 -1.50
C TYR A 123 -16.53 16.61 -2.03
N ARG A 124 -15.69 17.64 -2.00
CA ARG A 124 -14.24 17.47 -2.18
C ARG A 124 -13.73 16.85 -0.89
N CYS A 125 -13.38 15.57 -0.90
CA CYS A 125 -12.60 15.02 0.21
C CYS A 125 -11.28 14.46 -0.31
N GLU A 126 -10.20 14.63 0.45
CA GLU A 126 -8.95 13.94 0.18
C GLU A 126 -8.89 12.74 1.11
N PHE A 127 -8.78 11.55 0.53
CA PHE A 127 -8.57 10.36 1.32
C PHE A 127 -7.12 9.95 1.26
N ARG A 128 -6.45 9.98 2.41
CA ARG A 128 -5.05 9.62 2.56
C ARG A 128 -4.93 8.35 3.39
N LEU A 129 -4.01 7.48 3.00
CA LEU A 129 -3.72 6.22 3.67
C LEU A 129 -2.22 6.06 3.79
N ARG A 130 -1.71 5.96 5.01
CA ARG A 130 -0.35 5.49 5.24
C ARG A 130 -0.36 3.99 5.52
N VAL A 131 0.42 3.23 4.78
CA VAL A 131 0.75 1.83 5.10
C VAL A 131 2.16 1.79 5.65
N THR A 132 2.34 1.26 6.86
CA THR A 132 3.63 1.16 7.54
C THR A 132 3.90 -0.27 7.93
N LEU A 133 5.11 -0.76 7.65
CA LEU A 133 5.64 -2.00 8.17
C LEU A 133 6.65 -1.67 9.29
N GLY A 134 6.32 -2.01 10.53
CA GLY A 134 7.19 -1.80 11.67
C GLY A 134 8.32 -2.82 11.74
N PRO A 135 9.41 -2.51 12.48
CA PRO A 135 10.56 -3.41 12.65
C PRO A 135 10.21 -4.70 13.40
N GLY A 136 9.08 -4.74 14.10
CA GLY A 136 8.52 -5.93 14.72
C GLY A 136 7.87 -6.89 13.72
N GLY A 137 7.61 -6.42 12.49
CA GLY A 137 6.77 -7.09 11.50
C GLY A 137 5.30 -6.70 11.60
N ASP A 138 4.94 -5.80 12.51
CA ASP A 138 3.60 -5.22 12.63
C ASP A 138 3.24 -4.40 11.38
N LEU A 139 2.02 -4.61 10.87
CA LEU A 139 1.49 -3.85 9.74
C LEU A 139 0.45 -2.85 10.25
N MET A 140 0.68 -1.56 10.01
CA MET A 140 -0.21 -0.48 10.42
C MET A 140 -0.79 0.24 9.19
N LEU A 141 -2.10 0.48 9.20
CA LEU A 141 -2.80 1.28 8.22
C LEU A 141 -3.40 2.51 8.92
N THR A 142 -2.95 3.70 8.57
CA THR A 142 -3.45 4.96 9.14
C THR A 142 -4.20 5.74 8.07
N SER A 143 -5.52 5.81 8.19
CA SER A 143 -6.38 6.53 7.26
C SER A 143 -6.71 7.94 7.78
N ARG A 144 -6.78 8.91 6.86
CA ARG A 144 -7.14 10.31 7.14
C ARG A 144 -8.06 10.82 6.04
N ILE A 145 -9.20 11.37 6.42
CA ILE A 145 -10.14 12.01 5.51
C ILE A 145 -10.09 13.50 5.82
N LEU A 146 -9.75 14.30 4.81
CA LEU A 146 -9.77 15.76 4.88
C LEU A 146 -10.97 16.24 4.06
N LEU A 147 -11.78 17.12 4.65
CA LEU A 147 -12.95 17.76 4.04
C LEU A 147 -12.64 19.19 3.62
#